data_AF-A0A1R2D0H1-F1
#
_entry.id   AF-A0A1R2D0H1-F1
#
_cell.length_a   1.000
_cell.length_b   1.000
_cell.length_c   1.000
_cell.angle_alpha   90.00
_cell.angle_beta   90.00
_cell.angle_gamma   90.00
#
_symmetry.space_group_name_H-M   'P 1'
#
loop_
_entity.id
_entity.type
_entity.pdbx_description
1 polymer ?
#
loop_
_entity_poly.entity_id
_entity_poly.type
_entity_poly.pdbx_seq_one_letter_code
_entity_poly.pdbx_strand_id
1 'polypeptide(L)'
;MDDTDNEVINSISDSDQNAHSLHISEVRPLSKSFKEVFQDFENSCISCFSILQNSQNINKNKANHERRISIWNTFESISKNFLESIDKLNIPEWEILKNRDKGHILRHTLGSLIALMLNPEYYNLSEYDKNLLLWAILFHDIGKRVSPEVYNRDPFHPFLSAKILLKVFVEFGWIKNIEYANKIAEIIGKSFVIKDMDEVIDHSYIKIILPLLWYCTRMVNVLHEEIQEYVNIEKITEIEDRFEYEILVLVLLHQSLEFNPQYPNRENITIDDIKNYLSPRIVYLSMILHKADHNSYNLGMIPYNLFPNDLYITRVCNEIIEILNANFYKND
;
A
#
# COMPACT_ATOMS: atom_id res chain seq x y z
N MET A 1 -8.96 38.61 43.42
CA MET A 1 -8.40 39.82 42.81
C MET A 1 -6.90 39.69 42.91
N ASP A 2 -6.26 39.95 41.79
CA ASP A 2 -4.81 40.02 41.52
C ASP A 2 -4.19 38.65 41.22
N ASP A 3 -4.00 38.35 39.93
CA ASP A 3 -2.97 38.89 39.01
C ASP A 3 -1.70 38.07 39.13
N THR A 4 -1.60 37.03 38.32
CA THR A 4 -0.32 36.47 37.89
C THR A 4 -0.44 36.05 36.45
N ASP A 5 -0.40 37.05 35.57
CA ASP A 5 0.06 36.89 34.20
C ASP A 5 1.53 37.34 34.12
N ASN A 6 2.25 36.60 33.30
CA ASN A 6 3.38 37.02 32.45
C ASN A 6 4.78 36.46 32.74
N GLU A 7 5.34 36.04 31.60
CA GLU A 7 6.75 35.84 31.25
C GLU A 7 7.38 34.47 31.49
N VAL A 8 7.17 33.57 30.52
CA VAL A 8 8.27 32.73 30.00
C VAL A 8 8.19 32.68 28.47
N ILE A 9 8.97 33.55 27.81
CA ILE A 9 9.49 33.31 26.46
C ILE A 9 11.01 33.24 26.61
N ASN A 10 11.57 32.04 26.44
CA ASN A 10 12.83 31.77 25.75
C ASN A 10 13.22 30.30 25.92
N SER A 11 13.28 29.60 24.79
CA SER A 11 14.34 28.66 24.37
C SER A 11 13.73 27.46 23.63
N ILE A 12 13.65 27.56 22.30
CA ILE A 12 13.64 26.37 21.45
C ILE A 12 15.10 25.90 21.45
N SER A 13 15.39 24.92 22.30
CA SER A 13 16.63 24.16 22.28
C SER A 13 16.45 22.92 21.42
N ASP A 14 17.46 22.66 20.58
CA ASP A 14 17.68 21.41 19.88
C ASP A 14 17.60 20.20 20.83
N SER A 15 16.49 19.46 20.79
CA SER A 15 16.45 18.05 21.22
C SER A 15 15.12 17.41 20.81
N ASP A 16 14.96 17.07 19.53
CA ASP A 16 14.04 16.03 19.11
C ASP A 16 14.76 15.03 18.20
N GLN A 17 15.65 14.28 18.84
CA GLN A 17 16.11 12.97 18.40
C GLN A 17 15.70 11.95 19.45
N ASN A 18 14.42 11.87 19.78
CA ASN A 18 13.88 10.71 20.48
C ASN A 18 13.20 9.81 19.46
N ALA A 19 13.89 8.71 19.18
CA ALA A 19 13.37 7.58 18.45
C ALA A 19 12.00 7.18 19.01
N HIS A 20 10.95 7.40 18.22
CA HIS A 20 9.65 6.80 18.44
C HIS A 20 9.80 5.29 18.22
N SER A 21 9.86 4.55 19.32
CA SER A 21 9.67 3.10 19.35
C SER A 21 8.25 2.79 18.88
N LEU A 22 8.10 2.46 17.60
CA LEU A 22 6.86 2.02 16.97
C LEU A 22 6.50 0.61 17.47
N HIS A 23 5.42 0.49 18.23
CA HIS A 23 4.87 -0.81 18.65
C HIS A 23 3.74 -1.23 17.70
N ILE A 24 4.11 -1.91 16.61
CA ILE A 24 3.24 -2.43 15.51
C ILE A 24 2.27 -3.56 15.99
N SER A 25 2.04 -3.76 17.29
CA SER A 25 1.82 -5.14 17.81
C SER A 25 0.42 -5.69 18.06
N GLU A 26 -0.68 -4.92 18.07
CA GLU A 26 -1.89 -5.41 18.78
C GLU A 26 -3.05 -5.94 17.91
N VAL A 27 -3.18 -5.53 16.65
CA VAL A 27 -4.42 -5.74 15.88
C VAL A 27 -4.48 -7.13 15.21
N ARG A 28 -3.33 -7.58 14.72
CA ARG A 28 -2.95 -9.00 14.59
C ARG A 28 -1.45 -9.01 14.77
N PRO A 29 -0.88 -9.81 15.69
CA PRO A 29 0.55 -9.95 15.70
C PRO A 29 0.95 -10.47 14.32
N LEU A 30 1.71 -9.67 13.58
CA LEU A 30 2.63 -10.20 12.57
C LEU A 30 3.18 -11.50 13.17
N SER A 31 3.17 -12.60 12.41
CA SER A 31 3.85 -13.80 12.91
C SER A 31 5.24 -13.36 13.38
N LYS A 32 5.79 -14.02 14.40
CA LYS A 32 7.10 -13.63 14.93
C LYS A 32 8.13 -13.39 13.80
N SER A 33 8.07 -14.23 12.75
CA SER A 33 8.85 -14.04 11.52
C SER A 33 8.57 -12.71 10.80
N PHE A 34 7.32 -12.34 10.51
CA PHE A 34 7.01 -11.05 9.87
C PHE A 34 7.42 -9.85 10.73
N LYS A 35 7.22 -9.91 12.05
CA LYS A 35 7.61 -8.85 12.99
C LYS A 35 9.13 -8.60 12.94
N GLU A 36 9.90 -9.68 12.97
CA GLU A 36 11.37 -9.62 12.85
C GLU A 36 11.80 -9.09 11.48
N VAL A 37 11.18 -9.57 10.39
CA VAL A 37 11.45 -9.12 9.01
C VAL A 37 11.24 -7.61 8.86
N PHE A 38 10.11 -7.10 9.36
CA PHE A 38 9.79 -5.68 9.26
C PHE A 38 10.64 -4.81 10.19
N GLN A 39 10.96 -5.28 11.40
CA GLN A 39 11.80 -4.51 12.32
C GLN A 39 13.23 -4.36 11.77
N ASP A 40 13.82 -5.45 11.28
CA ASP A 40 15.15 -5.42 10.66
C ASP A 40 15.17 -4.50 9.43
N PHE A 41 14.07 -4.54 8.65
CA PHE A 41 13.89 -3.68 7.49
C PHE A 41 13.71 -2.21 7.87
N GLU A 42 12.89 -1.90 8.86
CA GLU A 42 12.68 -0.55 9.38
C GLU A 42 14.00 0.07 9.85
N ASN A 43 14.78 -0.66 10.66
CA ASN A 43 16.09 -0.23 11.13
C ASN A 43 17.04 0.08 9.95
N SER A 44 16.95 -0.75 8.90
CA SER A 44 17.71 -0.56 7.66
C SER A 44 17.25 0.68 6.89
N CYS A 45 15.95 0.94 6.83
CA CYS A 45 15.37 2.14 6.20
C CYS A 45 15.76 3.41 6.92
N ILE A 46 15.68 3.42 8.26
CA ILE A 46 16.11 4.55 9.10
C ILE A 46 17.61 4.85 8.86
N SER A 47 18.43 3.80 8.74
CA SER A 47 19.85 3.95 8.43
C SER A 47 20.07 4.56 7.04
N CYS A 48 19.35 4.05 6.02
CA CYS A 48 19.33 4.63 4.68
C CYS A 48 18.89 6.10 4.67
N PHE A 49 17.84 6.41 5.43
CA PHE A 49 17.29 7.75 5.54
C PHE A 49 18.30 8.72 6.13
N SER A 50 18.98 8.31 7.21
CA SER A 50 20.03 9.10 7.85
C SER A 50 21.18 9.39 6.87
N ILE A 51 21.58 8.39 6.06
CA ILE A 51 22.58 8.56 4.99
C ILE A 51 22.06 9.54 3.93
N LEU A 52 20.81 9.40 3.49
CA LEU A 52 20.18 10.27 2.49
C LEU A 52 20.10 11.72 2.98
N GLN A 53 19.62 11.96 4.20
CA GLN A 53 19.51 13.28 4.83
C GLN A 53 20.86 13.96 4.98
N ASN A 54 21.82 13.29 5.62
CA ASN A 54 23.18 13.83 5.86
C ASN A 54 23.85 14.30 4.57
N SER A 55 23.46 13.69 3.47
CA SER A 55 24.12 13.91 2.22
C SER A 55 23.45 15.05 1.42
N GLN A 56 22.22 15.49 1.73
CA GLN A 56 21.55 16.61 1.01
C GLN A 56 22.27 17.95 1.11
N ASN A 57 23.14 18.12 2.12
CA ASN A 57 23.86 19.37 2.38
C ASN A 57 25.20 19.51 1.62
N ILE A 58 25.55 18.59 0.72
CA ILE A 58 26.89 18.55 0.08
C ILE A 58 26.81 18.97 -1.39
N ASN A 59 27.52 20.04 -1.73
CA ASN A 59 27.59 20.63 -3.07
C ASN A 59 28.76 20.00 -3.91
N LYS A 60 28.55 19.78 -5.22
CA LYS A 60 29.48 19.39 -6.33
C LYS A 60 29.40 17.95 -6.91
N ASN A 61 29.49 17.90 -8.24
CA ASN A 61 29.15 16.80 -9.15
C ASN A 61 29.88 15.45 -8.97
N LYS A 62 31.14 15.42 -8.50
CA LYS A 62 31.88 14.16 -8.33
C LYS A 62 31.53 13.46 -7.01
N ALA A 63 31.39 14.22 -5.93
CA ALA A 63 30.89 13.72 -4.65
C ALA A 63 29.47 13.15 -4.77
N ASN A 64 28.66 13.65 -5.72
CA ASN A 64 27.33 13.14 -5.99
C ASN A 64 27.31 11.74 -6.63
N HIS A 65 28.28 11.38 -7.48
CA HIS A 65 28.31 10.08 -8.14
C HIS A 65 28.74 8.96 -7.20
N GLU A 66 29.88 9.12 -6.51
CA GLU A 66 30.38 8.17 -5.51
C GLU A 66 29.36 7.95 -4.39
N ARG A 67 28.65 9.01 -3.98
CA ARG A 67 27.55 8.95 -3.02
C ARG A 67 26.34 8.18 -3.55
N ARG A 68 25.90 8.43 -4.78
CA ARG A 68 24.80 7.66 -5.39
C ARG A 68 25.15 6.19 -5.42
N ILE A 69 26.39 5.84 -5.77
CA ILE A 69 26.89 4.47 -5.68
C ILE A 69 26.80 3.94 -4.25
N SER A 70 27.24 4.70 -3.24
CA SER A 70 27.15 4.27 -1.84
C SER A 70 25.70 4.02 -1.40
N ILE A 71 24.77 4.91 -1.72
CA ILE A 71 23.34 4.76 -1.41
C ILE A 71 22.79 3.51 -2.10
N TRP A 72 23.10 3.32 -3.39
CA TRP A 72 22.70 2.14 -4.13
C TRP A 72 23.27 0.85 -3.56
N ASN A 73 24.53 0.86 -3.10
CA ASN A 73 25.13 -0.30 -2.45
C ASN A 73 24.46 -0.62 -1.11
N THR A 74 24.11 0.40 -0.32
CA THR A 74 23.33 0.21 0.90
C THR A 74 21.95 -0.36 0.57
N PHE A 75 21.26 0.21 -0.42
CA PHE A 75 19.98 -0.28 -0.89
C PHE A 75 20.05 -1.74 -1.37
N GLU A 76 21.04 -2.11 -2.18
CA GLU A 76 21.27 -3.48 -2.65
C GLU A 76 21.56 -4.43 -1.48
N SER A 77 22.36 -4.00 -0.48
CA SER A 77 22.59 -4.80 0.73
C SER A 77 21.31 -5.03 1.53
N ILE A 78 20.48 -4.00 1.69
CA ILE A 78 19.20 -4.09 2.39
C ILE A 78 18.24 -4.98 1.59
N SER A 79 18.24 -4.82 0.26
CA SER A 79 17.45 -5.66 -0.65
C SER A 79 17.78 -7.13 -0.47
N LYS A 80 19.07 -7.47 -0.42
CA LYS A 80 19.50 -8.84 -0.19
C LYS A 80 18.96 -9.40 1.13
N ASN A 81 19.12 -8.66 2.23
CA ASN A 81 18.64 -9.09 3.54
C ASN A 81 17.10 -9.24 3.57
N PHE A 82 16.39 -8.30 2.94
CA PHE A 82 14.94 -8.36 2.80
C PHE A 82 14.50 -9.59 2.01
N LEU A 83 15.14 -9.87 0.87
CA LEU A 83 14.87 -11.06 0.05
C LEU A 83 15.06 -12.36 0.84
N GLU A 84 16.16 -12.49 1.59
CA GLU A 84 16.41 -13.64 2.46
C GLU A 84 15.36 -13.77 3.57
N SER A 85 14.84 -12.65 4.05
CA SER A 85 13.78 -12.59 5.05
C SER A 85 12.40 -12.93 4.48
N ILE A 86 12.10 -12.53 3.24
CA ILE A 86 10.88 -12.90 2.51
C ILE A 86 10.86 -14.40 2.20
N ASP A 87 12.00 -15.03 1.94
CA ASP A 87 12.08 -16.48 1.72
C ASP A 87 11.50 -17.27 2.91
N LYS A 88 11.60 -16.74 4.13
CA LYS A 88 11.04 -17.36 5.35
C LYS A 88 9.51 -17.45 5.34
N LEU A 89 8.85 -16.68 4.47
CA LEU A 89 7.39 -16.71 4.31
C LEU A 89 6.92 -17.90 3.49
N ASN A 90 7.81 -18.55 2.74
CA ASN A 90 7.51 -19.71 1.87
C ASN A 90 6.35 -19.46 0.88
N ILE A 91 6.21 -18.23 0.37
CA ILE A 91 5.20 -17.90 -0.64
C ILE A 91 5.81 -18.15 -2.03
N PRO A 92 5.32 -19.15 -2.80
CA PRO A 92 5.94 -19.53 -4.07
C PRO A 92 6.02 -18.41 -5.10
N GLU A 93 5.03 -17.51 -5.10
CA GLU A 93 4.95 -16.38 -6.02
C GLU A 93 6.12 -15.41 -5.83
N TRP A 94 6.67 -15.28 -4.61
CA TRP A 94 7.88 -14.49 -4.38
C TRP A 94 9.13 -15.09 -5.01
N GLU A 95 9.27 -16.42 -4.96
CA GLU A 95 10.40 -17.11 -5.60
C GLU A 95 10.34 -16.95 -7.13
N ILE A 96 9.13 -16.91 -7.71
CA ILE A 96 8.94 -16.61 -9.12
C ILE A 96 9.44 -15.19 -9.43
N LEU A 97 9.05 -14.19 -8.64
CA LEU A 97 9.46 -12.79 -8.86
C LEU A 97 10.96 -12.56 -8.60
N LYS A 98 11.56 -13.32 -7.69
CA LYS A 98 13.01 -13.29 -7.40
C LYS A 98 13.84 -13.76 -8.59
N ASN A 99 13.42 -14.87 -9.20
CA ASN A 99 14.15 -15.49 -10.30
C ASN A 99 13.94 -14.79 -11.65
N ARG A 100 12.91 -13.96 -11.78
CA ARG A 100 12.61 -13.22 -13.02
C ARG A 100 13.23 -11.81 -13.00
N ASP A 101 13.70 -11.35 -14.16
CA ASP A 101 14.34 -10.04 -14.34
C ASP A 101 15.36 -9.66 -13.27
N LYS A 102 16.12 -10.66 -12.81
CA LYS A 102 17.11 -10.51 -11.73
C LYS A 102 16.52 -9.87 -10.47
N GLY A 103 15.27 -10.20 -10.13
CA GLY A 103 14.57 -9.69 -8.96
C GLY A 103 14.17 -8.22 -9.06
N HIS A 104 14.02 -7.66 -10.27
CA HIS A 104 13.64 -6.25 -10.46
C HIS A 104 12.34 -5.89 -9.73
N ILE A 105 11.30 -6.72 -9.82
CA ILE A 105 10.01 -6.47 -9.16
C ILE A 105 10.17 -6.45 -7.64
N LEU A 106 10.96 -7.37 -7.07
CA LEU A 106 11.21 -7.38 -5.63
C LEU A 106 12.00 -6.16 -5.14
N ARG A 107 13.01 -5.72 -5.92
CA ARG A 107 13.71 -4.46 -5.63
C ARG A 107 12.77 -3.27 -5.74
N HIS A 108 11.84 -3.27 -6.69
CA HIS A 108 10.81 -2.25 -6.81
C HIS A 108 9.90 -2.24 -5.56
N THR A 109 9.35 -3.39 -5.16
CA THR A 109 8.54 -3.53 -3.94
C THR A 109 9.28 -3.01 -2.71
N LEU A 110 10.58 -3.33 -2.59
CA LEU A 110 11.41 -2.78 -1.52
C LEU A 110 11.55 -1.26 -1.61
N GLY A 111 11.80 -0.74 -2.82
CA GLY A 111 11.84 0.69 -3.06
C GLY A 111 10.53 1.36 -2.64
N SER A 112 9.39 0.75 -2.93
CA SER A 112 8.08 1.25 -2.52
C SER A 112 7.93 1.25 -1.01
N LEU A 113 8.41 0.21 -0.31
CA LEU A 113 8.44 0.19 1.15
C LEU A 113 9.32 1.32 1.73
N ILE A 114 10.52 1.54 1.19
CA ILE A 114 11.38 2.65 1.61
C ILE A 114 10.67 3.97 1.37
N ALA A 115 10.15 4.19 0.17
CA ALA A 115 9.44 5.42 -0.20
C ALA A 115 8.23 5.69 0.71
N LEU A 116 7.51 4.64 1.14
CA LEU A 116 6.43 4.75 2.12
C LEU A 116 6.94 5.22 3.47
N MET A 117 7.98 4.59 4.00
CA MET A 117 8.57 4.98 5.29
C MET A 117 9.17 6.38 5.24
N LEU A 118 9.56 6.83 4.06
CA LEU A 118 10.03 8.18 3.75
C LEU A 118 8.89 9.17 3.47
N ASN A 119 7.61 8.78 3.55
CA ASN A 119 6.51 9.70 3.34
C ASN A 119 6.08 10.34 4.68
N PRO A 120 6.12 11.69 4.82
CA PRO A 120 5.60 12.39 6.01
C PRO A 120 4.15 12.01 6.36
N GLU A 121 3.30 11.77 5.37
CA GLU A 121 1.90 11.37 5.58
C GLU A 121 1.81 10.02 6.30
N TYR A 122 2.73 9.09 6.04
CA TYR A 122 2.78 7.77 6.69
C TYR A 122 3.10 7.87 8.19
N TYR A 123 3.99 8.78 8.60
CA TYR A 123 4.34 8.95 10.01
C TYR A 123 3.16 9.42 10.86
N ASN A 124 2.25 10.20 10.26
CA ASN A 124 1.06 10.74 10.92
C ASN A 124 -0.12 9.75 10.98
N LEU A 125 0.02 8.56 10.40
CA LEU A 125 -1.01 7.53 10.43
C LEU A 125 -1.10 6.85 11.80
N SER A 126 -2.26 6.24 12.06
CA SER A 126 -2.44 5.31 13.16
C SER A 126 -1.54 4.07 12.98
N GLU A 127 -1.17 3.39 14.07
CA GLU A 127 -0.37 2.16 13.99
C GLU A 127 -1.08 1.05 13.18
N TYR A 128 -2.41 1.00 13.26
CA TYR A 128 -3.21 0.13 12.42
C TYR A 128 -2.99 0.42 10.93
N ASP A 129 -3.16 1.68 10.51
CA ASP A 129 -3.11 2.06 9.11
C ASP A 129 -1.67 1.97 8.56
N LYS A 130 -0.65 2.22 9.40
CA LYS A 130 0.75 1.93 9.06
C LYS A 130 0.95 0.45 8.74
N ASN A 131 0.50 -0.43 9.63
CA ASN A 131 0.58 -1.86 9.42
C ASN A 131 -0.18 -2.29 8.15
N LEU A 132 -1.38 -1.76 7.94
CA LEU A 132 -2.19 -2.00 6.74
C LEU A 132 -1.41 -1.67 5.46
N LEU A 133 -0.77 -0.49 5.40
CA LEU A 133 0.03 -0.06 4.24
C LEU A 133 1.29 -0.90 4.02
N LEU A 134 1.95 -1.34 5.09
CA LEU A 134 3.10 -2.23 4.98
C LEU A 134 2.72 -3.55 4.30
N TRP A 135 1.58 -4.14 4.68
CA TRP A 135 1.06 -5.34 4.02
C TRP A 135 0.62 -5.06 2.58
N ALA A 136 -0.10 -3.97 2.34
CA ALA A 136 -0.55 -3.61 1.01
C ALA A 136 0.63 -3.40 0.05
N ILE A 137 1.65 -2.63 0.44
CA ILE A 137 2.88 -2.48 -0.37
C ILE A 137 3.58 -3.80 -0.54
N LEU A 138 3.72 -4.59 0.52
CA LEU A 138 4.44 -5.85 0.40
C LEU A 138 3.82 -6.71 -0.70
N PHE A 139 2.50 -6.72 -0.85
CA PHE A 139 1.81 -7.60 -1.81
C PHE A 139 1.31 -6.92 -3.10
N HIS A 140 1.42 -5.59 -3.27
CA HIS A 140 0.79 -4.90 -4.40
C HIS A 140 1.22 -5.44 -5.77
N ASP A 141 2.48 -5.86 -5.89
CA ASP A 141 3.11 -6.32 -7.13
C ASP A 141 3.31 -7.85 -7.19
N ILE A 142 2.79 -8.63 -6.22
CA ILE A 142 3.04 -10.09 -6.17
C ILE A 142 2.53 -10.84 -7.41
N GLY A 143 1.50 -10.30 -8.08
CA GLY A 143 0.92 -10.82 -9.31
C GLY A 143 1.50 -10.25 -10.60
N LYS A 144 2.55 -9.44 -10.53
CA LYS A 144 3.10 -8.73 -11.69
C LYS A 144 3.75 -9.67 -12.70
N ARG A 145 3.39 -9.45 -13.97
CA ARG A 145 3.89 -10.15 -15.14
C ARG A 145 5.11 -9.41 -15.67
N VAL A 146 6.07 -10.19 -16.16
CA VAL A 146 7.43 -9.72 -16.43
C VAL A 146 7.58 -9.18 -17.85
N SER A 147 6.86 -9.78 -18.79
CA SER A 147 6.75 -9.32 -20.16
C SER A 147 5.28 -9.03 -20.45
N PRO A 148 4.73 -7.90 -20.00
CA PRO A 148 3.40 -7.53 -20.42
C PRO A 148 3.38 -7.39 -21.95
N GLU A 149 2.56 -8.21 -22.60
CA GLU A 149 2.44 -8.24 -24.06
C GLU A 149 1.88 -6.90 -24.62
N VAL A 150 1.21 -6.13 -23.75
CA VAL A 150 0.53 -4.89 -24.07
C VAL A 150 1.34 -3.68 -23.57
N TYR A 151 1.96 -2.95 -24.50
CA TYR A 151 2.60 -1.63 -24.29
C TYR A 151 3.64 -1.53 -23.14
N ASN A 152 4.32 -2.61 -22.76
CA ASN A 152 5.26 -2.66 -21.63
C ASN A 152 4.65 -2.27 -20.27
N ARG A 153 3.32 -2.35 -20.11
CA ARG A 153 2.64 -2.13 -18.82
C ARG A 153 1.76 -3.31 -18.47
N ASP A 154 1.69 -3.64 -17.19
CA ASP A 154 0.85 -4.72 -16.70
C ASP A 154 -0.31 -4.18 -15.88
N PRO A 155 -1.37 -3.61 -16.47
CA PRO A 155 -2.45 -3.01 -15.69
C PRO A 155 -3.29 -4.05 -14.92
N PHE A 156 -3.06 -5.35 -15.17
CA PHE A 156 -3.80 -6.46 -14.58
C PHE A 156 -3.20 -6.98 -13.28
N HIS A 157 -1.94 -6.62 -12.99
CA HIS A 157 -1.28 -7.13 -11.79
C HIS A 157 -2.03 -6.81 -10.49
N PRO A 158 -2.77 -5.68 -10.30
CA PRO A 158 -3.50 -5.48 -9.05
C PRO A 158 -4.54 -6.58 -8.78
N PHE A 159 -5.25 -7.01 -9.83
CA PHE A 159 -6.20 -8.12 -9.76
C PHE A 159 -5.48 -9.45 -9.49
N LEU A 160 -4.41 -9.75 -10.22
CA LEU A 160 -3.62 -10.96 -10.00
C LEU A 160 -3.00 -11.00 -8.59
N SER A 161 -2.50 -9.86 -8.10
CA SER A 161 -1.95 -9.69 -6.76
C SER A 161 -3.01 -9.93 -5.69
N ALA A 162 -4.22 -9.37 -5.84
CA ALA A 162 -5.32 -9.62 -4.91
C ALA A 162 -5.76 -11.10 -4.91
N LYS A 163 -5.77 -11.75 -6.08
CA LYS A 163 -6.03 -13.19 -6.19
C LYS A 163 -4.99 -14.04 -5.46
N ILE A 164 -3.70 -13.72 -5.64
CA ILE A 164 -2.61 -14.43 -4.94
C ILE A 164 -2.70 -14.17 -3.44
N LEU A 165 -2.97 -12.93 -3.04
CA LEU A 165 -3.09 -12.54 -1.64
C LEU A 165 -4.22 -13.27 -0.92
N LEU A 166 -5.37 -13.51 -1.58
CA LEU A 166 -6.44 -14.36 -1.04
C LEU A 166 -5.94 -15.76 -0.68
N LYS A 167 -5.16 -16.38 -1.57
CA LYS A 167 -4.56 -17.70 -1.34
C LYS A 167 -3.56 -17.65 -0.18
N VAL A 168 -2.69 -16.63 -0.14
CA VAL A 168 -1.73 -16.43 0.97
C VAL A 168 -2.47 -16.28 2.30
N PHE A 169 -3.55 -15.51 2.35
CA PHE A 169 -4.36 -15.34 3.57
C PHE A 169 -5.08 -16.62 4.01
N VAL A 170 -5.47 -17.49 3.08
CA VAL A 170 -5.96 -18.84 3.41
C VAL A 170 -4.84 -19.69 4.01
N GLU A 171 -3.66 -19.70 3.39
CA GLU A 171 -2.49 -20.46 3.86
C GLU A 171 -2.00 -19.98 5.24
N PHE A 172 -2.12 -18.68 5.53
CA PHE A 172 -1.83 -18.11 6.85
C PHE A 172 -2.94 -18.35 7.88
N GLY A 173 -4.08 -18.92 7.48
CA GLY A 173 -5.24 -19.13 8.35
C GLY A 173 -5.97 -17.84 8.73
N TRP A 174 -5.73 -16.75 7.99
CA TRP A 174 -6.41 -15.47 8.19
C TRP A 174 -7.82 -15.48 7.61
N ILE A 175 -7.99 -16.13 6.46
CA ILE A 175 -9.27 -16.43 5.84
C ILE A 175 -9.60 -17.91 6.09
N LYS A 176 -10.70 -18.16 6.81
CA LYS A 176 -11.16 -19.52 7.14
C LYS A 176 -12.16 -20.08 6.12
N ASN A 177 -12.85 -19.19 5.39
CA ASN A 177 -13.85 -19.59 4.40
C ASN A 177 -13.21 -19.81 3.03
N ILE A 178 -12.57 -20.98 2.87
CA ILE A 178 -11.78 -21.34 1.68
C ILE A 178 -12.65 -21.38 0.42
N GLU A 179 -13.91 -21.84 0.52
CA GLU A 179 -14.83 -21.90 -0.61
C GLU A 179 -15.09 -20.50 -1.18
N TYR A 180 -15.41 -19.53 -0.33
CA TYR A 180 -15.59 -18.14 -0.77
C TYR A 180 -14.31 -17.55 -1.32
N ALA A 181 -13.15 -17.79 -0.69
CA ALA A 181 -11.86 -17.31 -1.20
C ALA A 181 -11.59 -17.82 -2.63
N ASN A 182 -11.83 -19.11 -2.89
CA ASN A 182 -11.67 -19.70 -4.22
C ASN A 182 -12.66 -19.12 -5.24
N LYS A 183 -13.92 -18.93 -4.86
CA LYS A 183 -14.94 -18.30 -5.71
C LYS A 183 -14.55 -16.87 -6.09
N ILE A 184 -14.07 -16.08 -5.13
CA ILE A 184 -13.63 -14.71 -5.38
C ILE A 184 -12.39 -14.70 -6.27
N ALA A 185 -11.41 -15.57 -6.02
CA ALA A 185 -10.23 -15.75 -6.87
C ALA A 185 -10.59 -16.12 -8.32
N GLU A 186 -11.64 -16.92 -8.53
CA GLU A 186 -12.17 -17.21 -9.87
C GLU A 186 -12.80 -15.98 -10.52
N ILE A 187 -13.58 -15.20 -9.77
CA ILE A 187 -14.22 -13.96 -10.26
C ILE A 187 -13.17 -12.91 -10.62
N ILE A 188 -12.14 -12.72 -9.79
CA ILE A 188 -11.00 -11.85 -10.08
C ILE A 188 -10.26 -12.33 -11.34
N GLY A 189 -10.16 -13.64 -11.56
CA GLY A 189 -9.58 -14.17 -12.80
C GLY A 189 -10.41 -13.86 -14.06
N LYS A 190 -11.69 -13.48 -13.91
CA LYS A 190 -12.59 -13.09 -15.00
C LYS A 190 -12.69 -11.58 -15.19
N SER A 191 -12.17 -10.77 -14.25
CA SER A 191 -12.23 -9.31 -14.32
C SER A 191 -11.26 -8.70 -15.33
N PHE A 192 -10.59 -9.55 -16.11
CA PHE A 192 -9.87 -9.17 -17.29
C PHE A 192 -10.03 -10.23 -18.37
N VAL A 193 -10.13 -9.80 -19.62
CA VAL A 193 -10.31 -10.68 -20.77
C VAL A 193 -9.24 -10.35 -21.81
N ILE A 194 -8.60 -11.39 -22.35
CA ILE A 194 -7.79 -11.29 -23.55
C ILE A 194 -8.74 -11.50 -24.74
N LYS A 195 -9.07 -10.44 -25.46
CA LYS A 195 -9.93 -10.49 -26.65
C LYS A 195 -9.19 -9.89 -27.83
N ASP A 196 -9.01 -10.66 -28.90
CA ASP A 196 -8.39 -10.18 -30.15
C ASP A 196 -6.96 -9.61 -29.97
N MET A 197 -6.19 -10.16 -29.01
CA MET A 197 -4.89 -9.68 -28.52
C MET A 197 -4.92 -8.39 -27.68
N ASP A 198 -6.10 -7.80 -27.47
CA ASP A 198 -6.28 -6.72 -26.50
C ASP A 198 -6.66 -7.31 -25.14
N GLU A 199 -5.87 -6.98 -24.13
CA GLU A 199 -6.24 -7.25 -22.75
C GLU A 199 -7.07 -6.07 -22.23
N VAL A 200 -8.27 -6.35 -21.71
CA VAL A 200 -9.19 -5.32 -21.21
C VAL A 200 -9.59 -5.62 -19.77
N ILE A 201 -9.48 -4.61 -18.89
CA ILE A 201 -9.96 -4.68 -17.51
C ILE A 201 -11.47 -4.41 -17.49
N ASP A 202 -12.19 -5.21 -16.72
CA ASP A 202 -13.63 -5.09 -16.54
C ASP A 202 -13.96 -4.79 -15.07
N HIS A 203 -14.08 -3.50 -14.74
CA HIS A 203 -14.43 -3.07 -13.39
C HIS A 203 -15.86 -3.42 -12.99
N SER A 204 -16.71 -3.92 -13.90
CA SER A 204 -18.05 -4.40 -13.56
C SER A 204 -18.02 -5.53 -12.52
N TYR A 205 -16.89 -6.25 -12.40
CA TYR A 205 -16.70 -7.27 -11.40
C TYR A 205 -16.39 -6.73 -10.00
N ILE A 206 -15.97 -5.47 -9.84
CA ILE A 206 -15.64 -4.89 -8.54
C ILE A 206 -16.87 -4.89 -7.61
N LYS A 207 -18.06 -4.56 -8.14
CA LYS A 207 -19.34 -4.63 -7.40
C LYS A 207 -19.75 -6.04 -6.96
N ILE A 208 -19.11 -7.07 -7.51
CA ILE A 208 -19.30 -8.47 -7.12
C ILE A 208 -18.18 -8.87 -6.14
N ILE A 209 -16.94 -8.51 -6.44
CA ILE A 209 -15.75 -8.88 -5.66
C ILE A 209 -15.81 -8.25 -4.26
N LEU A 210 -16.02 -6.93 -4.16
CA LEU A 210 -15.90 -6.22 -2.87
C LEU A 210 -16.91 -6.69 -1.82
N PRO A 211 -18.22 -6.87 -2.12
CA PRO A 211 -19.14 -7.48 -1.17
C PRO A 211 -18.74 -8.89 -0.77
N LEU A 212 -18.29 -9.72 -1.73
CA LEU A 212 -17.89 -11.09 -1.42
C LEU A 212 -16.65 -11.15 -0.53
N LEU A 213 -15.75 -10.17 -0.61
CA LEU A 213 -14.61 -10.06 0.31
C LEU A 213 -15.06 -9.88 1.76
N TRP A 214 -16.20 -9.22 2.03
CA TRP A 214 -16.75 -9.16 3.39
C TRP A 214 -17.10 -10.56 3.93
N TYR A 215 -17.68 -11.41 3.07
CA TYR A 215 -18.09 -12.77 3.45
C TYR A 215 -16.92 -13.76 3.61
N CYS A 216 -15.78 -13.49 2.97
CA CYS A 216 -14.59 -14.34 3.13
C CYS A 216 -13.69 -13.90 4.29
N THR A 217 -13.78 -12.65 4.72
CA THR A 217 -13.00 -12.09 5.83
C THR A 217 -13.78 -12.17 7.15
N ARG A 218 -13.20 -11.68 8.25
CA ARG A 218 -13.87 -11.70 9.56
C ARG A 218 -15.09 -10.79 9.64
N MET A 219 -15.24 -9.88 8.68
CA MET A 219 -16.40 -8.99 8.58
C MET A 219 -17.72 -9.75 8.51
N VAL A 220 -17.73 -10.99 7.98
CA VAL A 220 -18.93 -11.84 7.93
C VAL A 220 -19.57 -12.09 9.30
N ASN A 221 -18.79 -12.05 10.38
CA ASN A 221 -19.32 -12.28 11.72
C ASN A 221 -20.13 -11.10 12.26
N VAL A 222 -20.00 -9.92 11.63
CA VAL A 222 -20.63 -8.67 12.05
C VAL A 222 -21.80 -8.30 11.14
N LEU A 223 -21.73 -8.69 9.86
CA LEU A 223 -22.73 -8.35 8.87
C LEU A 223 -23.92 -9.33 8.92
N HIS A 224 -24.97 -8.93 9.63
CA HIS A 224 -26.30 -9.47 9.40
C HIS A 224 -26.88 -8.76 8.17
N GLU A 225 -27.45 -9.54 7.24
CA GLU A 225 -27.88 -9.13 5.90
C GLU A 225 -28.53 -7.73 5.86
N GLU A 226 -28.13 -6.88 4.87
CA GLU A 226 -28.67 -5.54 4.51
C GLU A 226 -27.72 -4.31 4.61
N ILE A 227 -26.39 -4.46 4.73
CA ILE A 227 -25.50 -3.28 4.65
C ILE A 227 -25.06 -3.00 3.21
N GLN A 228 -25.40 -1.80 2.71
CA GLN A 228 -25.11 -1.39 1.32
C GLN A 228 -23.86 -0.51 1.17
N GLU A 229 -23.43 0.19 2.23
CA GLU A 229 -22.30 1.15 2.17
C GLU A 229 -21.19 0.84 3.18
N TYR A 230 -19.94 0.83 2.71
CA TYR A 230 -18.76 0.48 3.50
C TYR A 230 -18.51 1.41 4.68
N VAL A 231 -18.85 2.69 4.55
CA VAL A 231 -18.84 3.64 5.67
C VAL A 231 -19.62 3.12 6.88
N ASN A 232 -20.79 2.54 6.64
CA ASN A 232 -21.62 2.04 7.73
C ASN A 232 -20.98 0.80 8.36
N ILE A 233 -20.26 0.01 7.55
CA ILE A 233 -19.47 -1.10 8.04
C ILE A 233 -18.35 -0.60 8.96
N GLU A 234 -17.60 0.44 8.55
CA GLU A 234 -16.54 1.02 9.39
C GLU A 234 -17.04 1.49 10.76
N LYS A 235 -18.30 1.93 10.86
CA LYS A 235 -18.92 2.39 12.11
C LYS A 235 -19.31 1.25 13.06
N ILE A 236 -19.60 0.06 12.53
CA ILE A 236 -20.15 -1.05 13.34
C ILE A 236 -19.19 -2.22 13.55
N THR A 237 -18.12 -2.31 12.75
CA THR A 237 -17.07 -3.32 12.92
C THR A 237 -15.91 -2.77 13.71
N GLU A 238 -15.34 -3.60 14.57
CA GLU A 238 -14.03 -3.34 15.16
C GLU A 238 -12.96 -3.24 14.05
N ILE A 239 -11.98 -2.35 14.24
CA ILE A 239 -10.95 -2.07 13.23
C ILE A 239 -10.13 -3.32 12.89
N GLU A 240 -9.92 -4.19 13.88
CA GLU A 240 -9.25 -5.47 13.76
C GLU A 240 -9.93 -6.39 12.75
N ASP A 241 -11.27 -6.42 12.71
CA ASP A 241 -12.02 -7.35 11.85
C ASP A 241 -12.04 -6.94 10.38
N ARG A 242 -11.63 -5.70 10.08
CA ARG A 242 -11.49 -5.18 8.72
C ARG A 242 -10.14 -5.46 8.08
N PHE A 243 -9.14 -5.90 8.85
CA PHE A 243 -7.74 -5.89 8.43
C PHE A 243 -7.47 -6.66 7.12
N GLU A 244 -7.97 -7.90 6.99
CA GLU A 244 -7.75 -8.68 5.77
C GLU A 244 -8.45 -8.07 4.55
N TYR A 245 -9.66 -7.56 4.77
CA TYR A 245 -10.46 -6.92 3.72
C TYR A 245 -9.74 -5.68 3.20
N GLU A 246 -9.31 -4.80 4.10
CA GLU A 246 -8.73 -3.52 3.73
C GLU A 246 -7.38 -3.69 2.99
N ILE A 247 -6.55 -4.69 3.36
CA ILE A 247 -5.33 -5.01 2.58
C ILE A 247 -5.71 -5.47 1.17
N LEU A 248 -6.69 -6.37 1.04
CA LEU A 248 -7.15 -6.86 -0.26
C LEU A 248 -7.71 -5.74 -1.13
N VAL A 249 -8.47 -4.81 -0.55
CA VAL A 249 -8.99 -3.63 -1.25
C VAL A 249 -7.85 -2.73 -1.73
N LEU A 250 -6.89 -2.42 -0.86
CA LEU A 250 -5.75 -1.59 -1.22
C LEU A 250 -4.92 -2.21 -2.35
N VAL A 251 -4.66 -3.51 -2.28
CA VAL A 251 -3.92 -4.23 -3.35
C VAL A 251 -4.73 -4.29 -4.65
N LEU A 252 -6.03 -4.60 -4.58
CA LEU A 252 -6.91 -4.71 -5.74
C LEU A 252 -7.10 -3.37 -6.46
N LEU A 253 -7.14 -2.27 -5.71
CA LEU A 253 -7.43 -0.94 -6.23
C LEU A 253 -6.19 -0.07 -6.46
N HIS A 254 -4.99 -0.57 -6.14
CA HIS A 254 -3.70 0.12 -6.25
C HIS A 254 -3.42 0.76 -7.61
N GLN A 255 -4.01 0.32 -8.72
CA GLN A 255 -3.93 1.06 -10.00
C GLN A 255 -5.29 1.17 -10.70
N SER A 256 -6.36 0.72 -10.03
CA SER A 256 -7.70 0.64 -10.60
C SER A 256 -8.48 1.95 -10.41
N LEU A 257 -8.05 2.81 -9.49
CA LEU A 257 -8.58 4.16 -9.30
C LEU A 257 -8.03 5.17 -10.34
N GLU A 258 -6.94 4.83 -11.00
CA GLU A 258 -6.30 5.70 -12.00
C GLU A 258 -6.88 5.41 -13.39
N PHE A 259 -7.74 6.30 -13.89
CA PHE A 259 -8.16 6.23 -15.29
C PHE A 259 -7.02 6.68 -16.19
N ASN A 260 -6.31 5.74 -16.81
CA ASN A 260 -5.40 6.03 -17.91
C ASN A 260 -6.16 5.87 -19.24
N PRO A 261 -6.40 6.96 -20.00
CA PRO A 261 -7.13 6.90 -21.27
C PRO A 261 -6.50 5.97 -22.32
N GLN A 262 -5.21 5.64 -22.18
CA GLN A 262 -4.49 4.72 -23.07
C GLN A 262 -4.85 3.25 -22.83
N TYR A 263 -5.42 2.91 -21.67
CA TYR A 263 -5.82 1.56 -21.28
C TYR A 263 -7.31 1.59 -20.94
N PRO A 264 -8.19 1.59 -21.96
CA PRO A 264 -9.62 1.73 -21.74
C PRO A 264 -10.13 0.54 -20.92
N ASN A 265 -10.74 0.83 -19.78
CA ASN A 265 -11.52 -0.17 -19.06
C ASN A 265 -12.81 -0.43 -19.84
N ARG A 266 -13.27 -1.68 -19.86
CA ARG A 266 -14.56 -2.04 -20.45
C ARG A 266 -15.71 -1.33 -19.74
N GLU A 267 -15.64 -1.31 -18.42
CA GLU A 267 -16.48 -0.51 -17.54
C GLU A 267 -15.57 0.22 -16.55
N ASN A 268 -15.91 1.47 -16.20
CA ASN A 268 -15.18 2.24 -15.18
C ASN A 268 -15.81 2.02 -13.81
N ILE A 269 -15.01 2.17 -12.75
CA ILE A 269 -15.54 2.29 -11.39
C ILE A 269 -16.45 3.52 -11.35
N THR A 270 -17.69 3.34 -10.93
CA THR A 270 -18.66 4.44 -10.82
C THR A 270 -18.52 5.15 -9.48
N ILE A 271 -19.07 6.37 -9.39
CA ILE A 271 -19.16 7.09 -8.13
C ILE A 271 -19.97 6.31 -7.09
N ASP A 272 -20.99 5.56 -7.51
CA ASP A 272 -21.78 4.73 -6.60
C ASP A 272 -20.97 3.53 -6.10
N ASP A 273 -20.14 2.91 -6.93
CA ASP A 273 -19.22 1.85 -6.49
C ASP A 273 -18.24 2.38 -5.42
N ILE A 274 -17.69 3.58 -5.63
CA ILE A 274 -16.79 4.22 -4.66
C ILE A 274 -17.52 4.44 -3.33
N LYS A 275 -18.75 4.98 -3.36
CA LYS A 275 -19.54 5.22 -2.13
C LYS A 275 -19.90 3.93 -1.41
N ASN A 276 -20.25 2.89 -2.15
CA ASN A 276 -20.72 1.63 -1.58
C ASN A 276 -19.58 0.83 -0.95
N TYR A 277 -18.35 0.94 -1.47
CA TYR A 277 -17.28 0.01 -1.09
C TYR A 277 -16.02 0.65 -0.52
N LEU A 278 -15.90 1.97 -0.53
CA LEU A 278 -14.74 2.71 -0.02
C LEU A 278 -15.14 3.72 1.05
N SER A 279 -14.14 4.14 1.84
CA SER A 279 -14.25 5.24 2.79
C SER A 279 -13.19 6.31 2.48
N PRO A 280 -13.39 7.56 2.95
CA PRO A 280 -12.36 8.60 2.85
C PRO A 280 -10.99 8.12 3.35
N ARG A 281 -10.99 7.34 4.43
CA ARG A 281 -9.79 6.74 5.02
C ARG A 281 -9.10 5.78 4.05
N ILE A 282 -9.82 4.81 3.47
CA ILE A 282 -9.23 3.85 2.54
C ILE A 282 -8.69 4.53 1.28
N VAL A 283 -9.39 5.54 0.75
CA VAL A 283 -8.92 6.31 -0.40
C VAL A 283 -7.65 7.10 -0.06
N TYR A 284 -7.57 7.68 1.15
CA TYR A 284 -6.37 8.36 1.62
C TYR A 284 -5.18 7.40 1.76
N LEU A 285 -5.39 6.19 2.30
CA LEU A 285 -4.34 5.16 2.37
C LEU A 285 -3.90 4.70 0.96
N SER A 286 -4.85 4.51 0.04
CA SER A 286 -4.53 4.21 -1.37
C SER A 286 -3.69 5.32 -2.01
N MET A 287 -3.98 6.60 -1.74
CA MET A 287 -3.15 7.71 -2.21
C MET A 287 -1.70 7.61 -1.72
N ILE A 288 -1.50 7.30 -0.42
CA ILE A 288 -0.15 7.14 0.15
C ILE A 288 0.56 5.94 -0.49
N LEU A 289 -0.15 4.83 -0.69
CA LEU A 289 0.34 3.63 -1.36
C LEU A 289 0.84 3.95 -2.79
N HIS A 290 0.04 4.65 -3.58
CA HIS A 290 0.40 5.10 -4.93
C HIS A 290 1.62 6.02 -4.95
N LYS A 291 1.68 6.99 -4.03
CA LYS A 291 2.83 7.90 -3.91
C LYS A 291 4.11 7.10 -3.63
N ALA A 292 4.04 6.13 -2.73
CA ALA A 292 5.18 5.26 -2.42
C ALA A 292 5.62 4.42 -3.63
N ASP A 293 4.66 3.81 -4.34
CA ASP A 293 4.91 3.04 -5.56
C ASP A 293 5.54 3.89 -6.68
N HIS A 294 5.05 5.10 -6.89
CA HIS A 294 5.62 6.03 -7.86
C HIS A 294 7.04 6.49 -7.48
N ASN A 295 7.23 6.81 -6.19
CA ASN A 295 8.49 7.36 -5.69
C ASN A 295 9.62 6.34 -5.60
N SER A 296 9.31 5.04 -5.56
CA SER A 296 10.31 3.97 -5.53
C SER A 296 11.26 4.01 -6.73
N TYR A 297 10.76 4.36 -7.92
CA TYR A 297 11.56 4.53 -9.15
C TYR A 297 12.57 5.68 -9.06
N ASN A 298 12.41 6.57 -8.09
CA ASN A 298 13.15 7.82 -7.97
C ASN A 298 14.09 7.89 -6.75
N LEU A 299 14.14 6.85 -5.90
CA LEU A 299 14.89 6.84 -4.63
C LEU A 299 16.37 7.24 -4.76
N GLY A 300 17.02 6.97 -5.90
CA GLY A 300 18.42 7.31 -6.15
C GLY A 300 18.65 8.67 -6.82
N MET A 301 17.59 9.38 -7.22
CA MET A 301 17.68 10.54 -8.11
C MET A 301 17.17 11.85 -7.50
N ILE A 302 16.23 11.78 -6.56
CA ILE A 302 15.48 12.97 -6.12
C ILE A 302 15.86 13.32 -4.67
N PRO A 303 16.28 14.57 -4.38
CA PRO A 303 16.34 15.09 -3.02
C PRO A 303 14.99 14.91 -2.33
N TYR A 304 14.96 14.46 -1.08
CA TYR A 304 13.74 14.07 -0.35
C TYR A 304 12.64 15.16 -0.34
N ASN A 305 13.05 16.43 -0.29
CA ASN A 305 12.14 17.58 -0.34
C ASN A 305 11.56 17.86 -1.74
N LEU A 306 11.94 17.07 -2.74
CA LEU A 306 11.54 17.20 -4.14
C LEU A 306 10.86 15.94 -4.66
N PHE A 307 10.47 14.97 -3.80
CA PHE A 307 9.57 13.92 -4.26
C PHE A 307 8.38 14.61 -4.92
N PRO A 308 8.22 14.46 -6.25
CA PRO A 308 7.15 15.14 -6.92
C PRO A 308 5.89 14.62 -6.27
N ASN A 309 5.09 15.52 -5.69
CA ASN A 309 3.70 15.20 -5.45
C ASN A 309 3.20 14.72 -6.80
N ASP A 310 2.80 13.46 -6.91
CA ASP A 310 2.07 13.02 -8.08
C ASP A 310 0.76 13.81 -8.04
N LEU A 311 0.80 15.00 -8.66
CA LEU A 311 -0.25 15.99 -8.58
C LEU A 311 -1.53 15.41 -9.17
N TYR A 312 -1.41 14.46 -10.10
CA TYR A 312 -2.54 13.79 -10.70
C TYR A 312 -3.20 12.85 -9.71
N ILE A 313 -2.48 11.85 -9.18
CA ILE A 313 -3.04 10.87 -8.24
C ILE A 313 -3.54 11.57 -6.97
N THR A 314 -2.75 12.50 -6.42
CA THR A 314 -3.14 13.27 -5.24
C THR A 314 -4.44 14.03 -5.48
N ARG A 315 -4.60 14.67 -6.64
CA ARG A 315 -5.82 15.38 -7.00
C ARG A 315 -7.00 14.42 -7.12
N VAL A 316 -6.85 13.31 -7.85
CA VAL A 316 -7.93 12.33 -8.05
C VAL A 316 -8.41 11.76 -6.71
N CYS A 317 -7.48 11.34 -5.84
CA CYS A 317 -7.83 10.83 -4.52
C CYS A 317 -8.53 11.90 -3.65
N ASN A 318 -8.07 13.16 -3.69
CA ASN A 318 -8.71 14.25 -2.96
C ASN A 318 -10.14 14.54 -3.46
N GLU A 319 -10.36 14.54 -4.78
CA GLU A 319 -11.70 14.69 -5.36
C GLU A 319 -12.64 13.56 -4.91
N ILE A 320 -12.14 12.32 -4.86
CA ILE A 320 -12.90 11.17 -4.35
C ILE A 320 -13.22 11.33 -2.86
N ILE A 321 -12.24 11.75 -2.05
CA ILE A 321 -12.42 12.01 -0.61
C ILE A 321 -13.48 13.09 -0.37
N GLU A 322 -13.46 14.17 -1.15
CA GLU A 322 -14.47 15.23 -1.09
C GLU A 322 -15.88 14.70 -1.41
N ILE A 323 -16.00 13.88 -2.46
CA ILE A 323 -17.27 13.23 -2.84
C ILE A 323 -17.77 12.34 -1.69
N LEU A 324 -16.89 11.53 -1.10
CA LEU A 324 -17.26 10.66 0.02
C LEU A 324 -17.71 11.48 1.22
N ASN A 325 -16.93 12.46 1.67
CA ASN A 325 -17.26 13.33 2.80
C ASN A 325 -18.61 14.06 2.60
N ALA A 326 -18.91 14.54 1.39
CA ALA A 326 -20.17 15.24 1.10
C ALA A 326 -21.43 14.36 1.28
N ASN A 327 -21.30 13.03 1.22
CA ASN A 327 -22.41 12.11 1.50
C ASN A 327 -22.49 11.70 2.97
N PHE A 328 -21.35 11.64 3.67
CA PHE A 328 -21.33 11.33 5.11
C PHE A 328 -22.15 12.32 5.93
N TYR A 329 -22.01 13.62 5.66
CA TYR A 329 -22.66 14.67 6.45
C TYR A 329 -24.13 14.94 6.09
N LYS A 330 -24.74 14.17 5.19
CA LYS A 330 -26.16 14.36 4.82
C LYS A 330 -27.14 13.54 5.67
N ASN A 331 -26.64 12.57 6.43
CA ASN A 331 -27.47 11.61 7.17
C ASN A 331 -27.34 11.74 8.70
N ASP A 332 -26.54 12.70 9.18
CA ASP A 332 -26.51 13.16 10.59
C ASP A 332 -27.32 14.45 10.70
#